data_AF-A0A381XU03-F1
#
_entry.id   AF-A0A381XU03-F1
#
_cell.length_a   1.000
_cell.length_b   1.000
_cell.length_c   1.000
_cell.angle_alpha   90.00
_cell.angle_beta   90.00
_cell.angle_gamma   90.00
#
_symmetry.space_group_name_H-M   'P 1'
#
loop_
_entity.id
_entity.type
_entity.pdbx_description
1 polymer ?
#
loop_
_entity_poly.entity_id
_entity_poly.type
_entity_poly.pdbx_seq_one_letter_code
_entity_poly.pdbx_strand_id
1 'polypeptide(L)'
;MYVKMGSVARKNRAFHVRIDNHDVWNLDSTLANIIHPALIRLRERVPHFGYPTPYDETEAYPDFSAQGSFEEILDREAESNYYETLWMDKLQKMIDAFAMIIDKDEEYDKIMHHRDDADAREEWWRKIEEGLTLFSKHYHGLWD
;
A
#
# COMPACT_ATOMS: atom_id res chain seq x y z
N MET A 1 -1.63 -3.40 -19.37
CA MET A 1 -1.11 -4.78 -19.27
C MET A 1 -2.03 -5.59 -18.36
N TYR A 2 -2.37 -6.85 -18.68
CA TYR A 2 -3.16 -7.70 -17.77
C TYR A 2 -2.34 -8.93 -17.37
N VAL A 3 -1.93 -9.00 -16.11
CA VAL A 3 -1.28 -10.18 -15.55
C VAL A 3 -2.35 -11.10 -14.96
N LYS A 4 -2.57 -12.26 -15.57
CA LYS A 4 -3.51 -13.29 -15.08
C LYS A 4 -2.73 -14.53 -14.65
N MET A 5 -2.45 -14.64 -13.35
CA MET A 5 -1.75 -15.80 -12.77
C MET A 5 -2.60 -17.09 -12.79
N GLY A 6 -3.93 -16.97 -12.91
CA GLY A 6 -4.89 -18.09 -12.95
C GLY A 6 -5.28 -18.60 -11.56
N SER A 7 -6.43 -19.30 -11.46
CA SER A 7 -6.86 -19.95 -10.21
C SER A 7 -5.88 -21.06 -9.81
N VAL A 8 -5.70 -21.25 -8.50
CA VAL A 8 -4.85 -22.31 -7.91
C VAL A 8 -5.21 -23.70 -8.45
N ALA A 9 -6.47 -23.92 -8.83
CA ALA A 9 -6.96 -25.20 -9.38
C ALA A 9 -6.57 -25.45 -10.86
N ARG A 10 -5.97 -24.48 -11.57
CA ARG A 10 -5.55 -24.67 -12.97
C ARG A 10 -4.19 -25.35 -13.05
N LYS A 11 -4.11 -26.46 -13.80
CA LYS A 11 -2.87 -27.22 -14.07
C LYS A 11 -1.77 -26.40 -14.78
N ASN A 12 -2.16 -25.39 -15.57
CA ASN A 12 -1.24 -24.49 -16.28
C ASN A 12 -1.24 -23.10 -15.63
N ARG A 13 -0.98 -23.04 -14.32
CA ARG A 13 -0.76 -21.76 -13.63
C ARG A 13 0.48 -21.09 -14.23
N ALA A 14 0.47 -19.76 -14.35
CA ALA A 14 1.61 -19.01 -14.85
C ALA A 14 2.75 -19.01 -13.80
N PHE A 15 3.46 -20.14 -13.67
CA PHE A 15 4.63 -20.28 -12.81
C PHE A 15 5.93 -19.83 -13.49
N HIS A 16 5.93 -19.76 -14.83
CA HIS A 16 7.09 -19.36 -15.60
C HIS A 16 6.97 -17.88 -15.96
N VAL A 17 7.56 -17.02 -15.13
CA VAL A 17 7.74 -15.61 -15.45
C VAL A 17 9.07 -15.48 -16.19
N ARG A 18 9.02 -15.05 -17.45
CA ARG A 18 10.22 -14.67 -18.21
C ARG A 18 10.48 -13.19 -17.97
N ILE A 19 11.70 -12.88 -17.54
CA ILE A 19 12.18 -11.51 -17.35
C ILE A 19 13.25 -11.27 -18.41
N ASP A 20 12.99 -10.35 -19.33
CA ASP A 20 13.92 -9.95 -20.38
C ASP A 20 14.76 -8.74 -19.94
N ASN A 21 15.86 -8.46 -20.66
CA ASN A 21 16.77 -7.35 -20.34
C ASN A 21 16.06 -5.97 -20.31
N HIS A 22 15.00 -5.80 -21.10
CA HIS A 22 14.24 -4.55 -21.11
C HIS A 22 13.39 -4.36 -19.85
N ASP A 23 12.92 -5.45 -19.23
CA ASP A 23 12.08 -5.40 -18.02
C ASP A 23 12.85 -4.88 -16.81
N VAL A 24 14.17 -5.11 -16.79
CA VAL A 24 15.06 -4.75 -15.68
C VAL A 24 15.73 -3.38 -15.83
N TRP A 25 15.62 -2.73 -16.99
CA TRP A 25 16.21 -1.41 -17.20
C TRP A 25 15.57 -0.33 -16.32
N ASN A 26 14.29 -0.53 -15.94
CA ASN A 26 13.57 0.26 -14.95
C ASN A 26 12.56 -0.64 -14.19
N LEU A 27 13.10 -1.58 -13.43
CA LEU A 27 12.31 -2.67 -12.81
C LEU A 27 11.24 -2.17 -11.83
N ASP A 28 11.51 -1.07 -11.14
CA ASP A 28 10.56 -0.42 -10.23
C ASP A 28 9.24 -0.05 -10.94
N SER A 29 9.32 0.56 -12.13
CA SER A 29 8.15 0.89 -12.95
C SER A 29 7.48 -0.36 -13.51
N THR A 30 8.26 -1.35 -13.94
CA THR A 30 7.73 -2.65 -14.38
C THR A 30 6.93 -3.33 -13.28
N LEU A 31 7.45 -3.35 -12.04
CA LEU A 31 6.77 -3.92 -10.88
C LEU A 31 5.57 -3.06 -10.45
N ALA A 32 5.66 -1.73 -10.52
CA ALA A 32 4.56 -0.84 -10.19
C ALA A 32 3.31 -1.15 -11.02
N ASN A 33 3.47 -1.41 -12.32
CA ASN A 33 2.38 -1.82 -13.22
C ASN A 33 1.65 -3.12 -12.78
N ILE A 34 2.28 -3.94 -11.91
CA ILE A 34 1.70 -5.16 -11.34
C ILE A 34 1.15 -4.90 -9.93
N ILE A 35 1.94 -4.21 -9.10
CA ILE A 35 1.62 -3.98 -7.68
C ILE A 35 0.47 -2.99 -7.52
N HIS A 36 0.45 -1.89 -8.28
CA HIS A 36 -0.61 -0.87 -8.22
C HIS A 36 -2.03 -1.46 -8.37
N PRO A 37 -2.37 -2.20 -9.45
CA PRO A 37 -3.70 -2.80 -9.56
C PRO A 37 -3.98 -3.91 -8.54
N ALA A 38 -2.95 -4.54 -7.96
CA ALA A 38 -3.12 -5.49 -6.88
C ALA A 38 -3.52 -4.79 -5.57
N LEU A 39 -2.90 -3.66 -5.24
CA LEU A 39 -3.25 -2.84 -4.08
C LEU A 39 -4.64 -2.22 -4.20
N ILE A 40 -5.06 -1.77 -5.39
CA ILE A 40 -6.45 -1.33 -5.62
C ILE A 40 -7.43 -2.45 -5.28
N ARG A 41 -7.16 -3.67 -5.79
CA ARG A 41 -7.99 -4.84 -5.49
C ARG A 41 -8.01 -5.22 -4.00
N LEU A 42 -6.89 -5.05 -3.31
CA LEU A 42 -6.82 -5.30 -1.87
C LEU A 42 -7.70 -4.30 -1.12
N ARG A 43 -7.59 -3.02 -1.43
CA ARG A 43 -8.37 -1.96 -0.80
C ARG A 43 -9.88 -2.16 -0.98
N GLU A 44 -10.33 -2.56 -2.17
CA GLU A 44 -11.74 -2.91 -2.43
C GLU A 44 -12.25 -4.07 -1.56
N ARG A 45 -11.35 -4.95 -1.11
CA ARG A 45 -11.64 -6.16 -0.36
C ARG A 45 -11.57 -5.98 1.16
N VAL A 46 -10.87 -4.96 1.66
CA VAL A 46 -10.75 -4.69 3.11
C VAL A 46 -12.10 -4.74 3.85
N PRO A 47 -13.20 -4.15 3.35
CA PRO A 47 -14.49 -4.21 4.06
C PRO A 47 -15.07 -5.63 4.22
N HIS A 48 -14.57 -6.60 3.47
CA HIS A 48 -15.07 -7.98 3.44
C HIS A 48 -14.13 -8.98 4.13
N PHE A 49 -12.82 -8.72 4.12
CA PHE A 49 -11.80 -9.63 4.65
C PHE A 49 -11.08 -9.08 5.89
N GLY A 50 -11.38 -7.83 6.28
CA GLY A 50 -10.77 -7.16 7.41
C GLY A 50 -9.46 -6.47 7.07
N TYR A 51 -8.80 -5.98 8.12
CA TYR A 51 -7.48 -5.37 8.07
C TYR A 51 -6.51 -6.13 9.00
N PRO A 52 -5.20 -6.10 8.73
CA PRO A 52 -4.23 -6.74 9.60
C PRO A 52 -4.26 -6.07 10.97
N THR A 53 -4.50 -6.83 12.04
CA THR A 53 -4.36 -6.33 13.41
C THR A 53 -2.88 -6.07 13.67
N PRO A 54 -2.48 -4.83 13.98
CA PRO A 54 -1.09 -4.55 14.26
C PRO A 54 -0.70 -5.17 15.61
N TYR A 55 -0.01 -6.32 15.57
CA TYR A 55 0.54 -6.95 16.77
C TYR A 55 1.58 -6.07 17.48
N ASP A 56 2.21 -5.14 16.75
CA ASP A 56 3.21 -4.19 17.28
C ASP A 56 2.61 -2.81 17.65
N GLU A 57 1.39 -2.47 17.22
CA GLU A 57 0.70 -1.22 17.64
C GLU A 57 -0.23 -1.48 18.83
N THR A 58 -0.06 -2.58 19.57
CA THR A 58 -0.65 -2.75 20.91
C THR A 58 -0.05 -1.79 21.94
N GLU A 59 0.97 -0.99 21.57
CA GLU A 59 1.42 0.16 22.35
C GLU A 59 0.56 1.42 22.12
N ALA A 60 -0.50 1.35 21.32
CA ALA A 60 -1.50 2.41 21.24
C ALA A 60 -2.45 2.40 22.46
N TYR A 61 -1.92 2.17 23.67
CA TYR A 61 -2.41 2.71 24.94
C TYR A 61 -1.42 2.39 26.09
N PRO A 62 -0.40 3.22 26.35
CA PRO A 62 0.34 3.16 27.62
C PRO A 62 -0.57 3.53 28.82
N ASP A 63 -1.70 4.20 28.56
CA ASP A 63 -2.67 4.65 29.58
C ASP A 63 -3.90 3.73 29.73
N PHE A 64 -4.09 2.75 28.86
CA PHE A 64 -5.08 1.67 29.08
C PHE A 64 -4.32 0.42 29.50
N SER A 65 -3.54 0.60 30.57
CA SER A 65 -3.19 -0.52 31.41
C SER A 65 -4.48 -1.27 31.74
N ALA A 66 -4.50 -2.58 31.52
CA ALA A 66 -5.58 -3.49 31.89
C ALA A 66 -5.70 -3.64 33.43
N GLN A 67 -5.59 -2.52 34.15
CA GLN A 67 -5.72 -2.40 35.59
C GLN A 67 -6.50 -1.12 35.91
N GLY A 68 -7.81 -1.15 35.65
CA GLY A 68 -8.75 -0.33 36.41
C GLY A 68 -9.89 0.33 35.62
N SER A 69 -11.08 -0.27 35.76
CA SER A 69 -12.40 0.36 35.72
C SER A 69 -13.05 0.68 34.35
N PHE A 70 -14.33 0.26 34.23
CA PHE A 70 -15.28 0.50 33.13
C PHE A 70 -15.14 -0.32 31.85
N GLU A 71 -15.27 -1.64 31.99
CA GLU A 71 -15.27 -2.63 30.90
C GLU A 71 -16.55 -2.63 30.01
N GLU A 72 -17.38 -1.57 30.01
CA GLU A 72 -18.71 -1.56 29.37
C GLU A 72 -19.00 -0.36 28.42
N ILE A 73 -18.06 0.57 28.17
CA ILE A 73 -18.30 1.73 27.27
C ILE A 73 -17.08 2.05 26.38
N LEU A 74 -16.44 1.05 25.79
CA LEU A 74 -15.70 1.26 24.55
C LEU A 74 -16.52 0.61 23.46
N ASP A 75 -17.10 1.46 22.61
CA ASP A 75 -17.82 1.03 21.43
C ASP A 75 -16.83 0.32 20.49
N ARG A 76 -16.81 -1.02 20.58
CA ARG A 76 -15.92 -1.87 19.77
C ARG A 76 -16.13 -1.66 18.27
N GLU A 77 -17.33 -1.23 17.87
CA GLU A 77 -17.62 -0.87 16.48
C GLU A 77 -16.89 0.42 16.10
N ALA A 78 -16.95 1.44 16.95
CA ALA A 78 -16.19 2.69 16.75
C ALA A 78 -14.68 2.45 16.70
N GLU A 79 -14.15 1.58 17.58
CA GLU A 79 -12.74 1.19 17.57
C GLU A 79 -12.35 0.46 16.28
N SER A 80 -13.15 -0.53 15.86
CA SER A 80 -12.91 -1.26 14.60
C SER A 80 -12.94 -0.33 13.38
N ASN A 81 -13.92 0.58 13.31
CA ASN A 81 -14.04 1.57 12.23
C ASN A 81 -12.83 2.52 12.18
N TYR A 82 -12.28 2.89 13.34
CA TYR A 82 -11.09 3.73 13.42
C TYR A 82 -9.87 3.04 12.81
N TYR A 83 -9.58 1.80 13.22
CA TYR A 83 -8.44 1.05 12.68
C TYR A 83 -8.62 0.69 11.20
N GLU A 84 -9.84 0.38 10.75
CA GLU A 84 -10.12 0.18 9.32
C GLU A 84 -9.78 1.46 8.54
N THR A 85 -10.19 2.64 9.03
CA THR A 85 -9.90 3.92 8.39
C THR A 85 -8.40 4.19 8.31
N LEU A 86 -7.65 3.93 9.40
CA LEU A 86 -6.20 4.06 9.41
C LEU A 86 -5.53 3.12 8.41
N TRP A 87 -6.00 1.88 8.31
CA TRP A 87 -5.49 0.93 7.34
C TRP A 87 -5.79 1.35 5.89
N MET A 88 -6.99 1.86 5.64
CA MET A 88 -7.39 2.37 4.33
C MET A 88 -6.58 3.59 3.91
N ASP A 89 -6.19 4.47 4.84
CA ASP A 89 -5.26 5.58 4.59
C ASP A 89 -3.87 5.06 4.22
N LYS A 90 -3.32 4.11 5.00
CA LYS A 90 -2.04 3.46 4.70
C LYS A 90 -2.05 2.82 3.30
N LEU A 91 -3.11 2.10 2.95
CA LEU A 91 -3.28 1.50 1.61
C LEU A 91 -3.39 2.56 0.51
N GLN A 92 -4.12 3.65 0.74
CA GLN A 92 -4.23 4.73 -0.24
C GLN A 92 -2.87 5.34 -0.55
N LYS A 93 -2.04 5.60 0.49
CA LYS A 93 -0.68 6.11 0.31
C LYS A 93 0.21 5.16 -0.49
N MET A 94 0.10 3.85 -0.26
CA MET A 94 0.80 2.86 -1.08
C MET A 94 0.32 2.90 -2.54
N ILE A 95 -1.00 2.96 -2.77
CA ILE A 95 -1.60 3.04 -4.11
C ILE A 95 -1.09 4.28 -4.84
N ASP A 96 -1.13 5.44 -4.20
CA ASP A 96 -0.70 6.72 -4.77
C ASP A 96 0.79 6.68 -5.13
N ALA A 97 1.64 6.16 -4.24
CA ALA A 97 3.07 6.03 -4.52
C ALA A 97 3.34 5.18 -5.78
N PHE A 98 2.70 4.02 -5.91
CA PHE A 98 2.87 3.20 -7.11
C PHE A 98 2.22 3.82 -8.36
N ALA A 99 1.11 4.57 -8.22
CA ALA A 99 0.52 5.33 -9.32
C ALA A 99 1.49 6.42 -9.83
N MET A 100 2.11 7.18 -8.93
CA MET A 100 3.10 8.21 -9.25
C MET A 100 4.37 7.65 -9.93
N ILE A 101 4.72 6.38 -9.67
CA ILE A 101 5.83 5.70 -10.37
C ILE A 101 5.44 5.34 -11.82
N ILE A 102 4.16 5.02 -12.06
CA ILE A 102 3.63 4.64 -13.38
C ILE A 102 3.37 5.87 -14.23
N ASP A 103 2.52 6.78 -13.74
CA ASP A 103 2.03 7.94 -14.46
C ASP A 103 2.93 9.14 -14.21
N LYS A 104 3.90 9.29 -15.11
CA LYS A 104 4.73 10.49 -15.26
C LYS A 104 4.05 11.42 -16.25
N ASP A 105 3.00 12.08 -15.78
CA ASP A 105 2.14 12.94 -16.59
C ASP A 105 2.67 14.38 -16.70
N GLU A 106 1.82 15.31 -17.16
CA GLU A 106 2.19 16.71 -17.33
C GLU A 106 2.57 17.39 -15.99
N GLU A 107 2.03 16.94 -14.86
CA GLU A 107 2.40 17.46 -13.54
C GLU A 107 3.82 17.00 -13.16
N TYR A 108 4.14 15.72 -13.39
CA TYR A 108 5.49 15.20 -13.21
C TYR A 108 6.51 15.96 -14.06
N ASP A 109 6.21 16.16 -15.35
CA ASP A 109 7.12 16.86 -16.28
C ASP A 109 7.40 18.30 -15.83
N LYS A 110 6.37 19.01 -15.35
CA LYS A 110 6.53 20.35 -14.78
C LYS A 110 7.48 20.31 -13.59
N ILE A 111 7.17 19.50 -12.58
CA ILE A 111 7.93 19.45 -11.33
C ILE A 111 9.39 19.03 -11.59
N MET A 112 9.62 18.05 -12.46
CA MET A 112 10.95 17.47 -12.65
C MET A 112 11.87 18.32 -13.52
N HIS A 113 11.34 19.04 -14.52
CA HIS A 113 12.15 19.82 -15.48
C HIS A 113 12.28 21.30 -15.14
N HIS A 114 11.54 21.83 -14.18
CA HIS A 114 11.70 23.21 -13.71
C HIS A 114 12.80 23.31 -12.63
N ARG A 115 13.87 24.07 -12.91
CA ARG A 115 15.03 24.18 -12.02
C ARG A 115 14.68 24.68 -10.63
N ASP A 116 13.73 25.60 -10.52
CA ASP A 116 13.41 26.32 -9.29
C ASP A 116 12.40 25.58 -8.39
N ASP A 117 11.83 24.48 -8.85
CA ASP A 117 10.82 23.68 -8.12
C ASP A 117 11.47 22.58 -7.25
N ALA A 118 12.53 22.94 -6.52
CA ALA A 118 13.24 21.99 -5.65
C ALA A 118 12.33 21.40 -4.57
N ASP A 119 11.54 22.24 -3.89
CA ASP A 119 10.63 21.83 -2.82
C ASP A 119 9.51 20.90 -3.35
N ALA A 120 9.00 21.17 -4.55
CA ALA A 120 7.97 20.35 -5.18
C ALA A 120 8.51 18.97 -5.59
N ARG A 121 9.76 18.89 -6.07
CA ARG A 121 10.43 17.60 -6.33
C ARG A 121 10.65 16.81 -5.04
N GLU A 122 11.08 17.47 -3.97
CA GLU A 122 11.27 16.83 -2.67
C GLU A 122 9.95 16.29 -2.12
N GLU A 123 8.89 17.10 -2.15
CA GLU A 123 7.53 16.71 -1.77
C GLU A 123 7.03 15.50 -2.58
N TRP A 124 7.27 15.49 -3.90
CA TRP A 124 6.92 14.38 -4.79
C TRP A 124 7.61 13.08 -4.37
N TRP A 125 8.93 13.12 -4.18
CA TRP A 125 9.71 11.95 -3.76
C TRP A 125 9.36 11.50 -2.35
N ARG A 126 9.05 12.43 -1.43
CA ARG A 126 8.62 12.11 -0.07
C ARG A 126 7.33 11.28 -0.05
N LYS A 127 6.35 11.62 -0.89
CA LYS A 127 5.10 10.85 -1.01
C LYS A 127 5.35 9.43 -1.52
N ILE A 128 6.21 9.29 -2.53
CA ILE A 128 6.62 7.97 -3.04
C ILE A 128 7.31 7.16 -1.94
N GLU A 129 8.27 7.76 -1.24
CA GLU A 129 9.03 7.09 -0.17
C GLU A 129 8.14 6.66 1.00
N GLU A 130 7.18 7.49 1.41
CA GLU A 130 6.20 7.16 2.45
C GLU A 130 5.40 5.90 2.06
N GLY A 131 4.85 5.87 0.84
CA GLY A 131 4.08 4.72 0.35
C GLY A 131 4.92 3.45 0.19
N LEU A 132 6.16 3.55 -0.29
CA LEU A 132 7.08 2.42 -0.41
C LEU A 132 7.52 1.89 0.97
N THR A 133 7.71 2.77 1.94
CA THR A 133 8.04 2.40 3.32
C THR A 133 6.88 1.63 3.96
N LEU A 134 5.64 2.12 3.80
CA LEU A 134 4.45 1.41 4.25
C LEU A 134 4.31 0.05 3.58
N PHE A 135 4.49 -0.01 2.26
CA PHE A 135 4.44 -1.26 1.50
C PHE A 135 5.47 -2.27 2.00
N SER A 136 6.72 -1.86 2.20
CA SER A 136 7.79 -2.74 2.67
C SER A 136 7.56 -3.23 4.10
N LYS A 137 7.12 -2.34 5.00
CA LYS A 137 6.78 -2.69 6.40
C LYS A 137 5.68 -3.74 6.48
N HIS A 138 4.66 -3.62 5.62
CA HIS A 138 3.49 -4.49 5.65
C HIS A 138 3.53 -5.61 4.59
N TYR A 139 4.64 -5.81 3.87
CA TYR A 139 4.71 -6.68 2.70
C TYR A 139 4.14 -8.09 2.93
N HIS A 140 4.46 -8.72 4.06
CA HIS A 140 3.98 -10.05 4.41
C HIS A 140 2.54 -10.06 4.94
N GLY A 141 2.07 -8.98 5.55
CA GLY A 141 0.72 -8.86 6.12
C GLY A 141 -0.30 -8.19 5.19
N LEU A 142 0.11 -7.79 3.98
CA LEU A 142 -0.79 -7.16 3.01
C LEU A 142 -1.80 -8.16 2.41
N TRP A 143 -1.45 -9.46 2.39
CA TRP A 143 -2.19 -10.47 1.64
C TRP A 143 -2.45 -11.68 2.54
N ASP A 144 -3.71 -11.88 2.94
CA ASP A 144 -4.21 -13.08 3.62
C ASP A 144 -5.54 -13.55 2.97
#